data_AF-A0A966YCE9-F1
#
_entry.id   AF-A0A966YCE9-F1
#
_cell.length_a   1.000
_cell.length_b   1.000
_cell.length_c   1.000
_cell.angle_alpha   90.00
_cell.angle_beta   90.00
_cell.angle_gamma   90.00
#
_symmetry.space_group_name_H-M   'P 1'
#
loop_
_entity.id
_entity.type
_entity.pdbx_description
1 polymer ?
#
loop_
_entity_poly.entity_id
_entity_poly.type
_entity_poly.pdbx_seq_one_letter_code
_entity_poly.pdbx_strand_id
1 'polypeptide(L)'
;MVLKDRPKPVDSPVFLRGNPGRRGDVQKRRLPVVLGGAEVDRGSSGRLDLARAIVAADNPLTPRVLVNWVWTHHFGRGLVETPGDFGLRGESPSHPALLDDLAYRFVTEGNWSLRWLHREIVLSQAWRQSSFAQPETLARDPDNHLFSRAQRRRLSWEAWRDSLLVSAGTLTPDVRGGPGGDPLDAKQLTRRTLYTWLDRQDVPGILRTFDIASPDTAVHVRPQTTVPQQGLVALNAPLVVAVAKQVAARSAQEAGEASSTSTRLTTLWRAVLARNPTDREQVMARAWLNAHGDSTLPEFGPWPQLAQALLATAEFQYVD
;
A
#
# COMPACT_ATOMS: atom_id res chain seq x y z
N MET A 1 -7.72 22.30 -15.80
CA MET A 1 -7.01 23.42 -16.46
C MET A 1 -5.57 22.95 -16.71
N VAL A 2 -5.11 22.86 -17.95
CA VAL A 2 -3.72 22.44 -18.26
C VAL A 2 -2.84 23.68 -18.35
N LEU A 3 -1.81 23.78 -17.51
CA LEU A 3 -0.84 24.87 -17.54
C LEU A 3 -0.01 24.80 -18.83
N LYS A 4 0.01 25.89 -19.62
CA LYS A 4 0.84 26.03 -20.83
C LYS A 4 2.00 26.99 -20.61
N ASP A 5 3.15 26.69 -21.20
CA ASP A 5 4.27 27.63 -21.25
C ASP A 5 3.94 28.83 -22.13
N ARG A 6 4.52 29.99 -21.78
CA ARG A 6 4.44 31.17 -22.64
C ARG A 6 5.33 30.96 -23.88
N PRO A 7 4.95 31.51 -25.05
CA PRO A 7 5.78 31.42 -26.26
C PRO A 7 7.18 32.03 -26.10
N LYS A 8 7.29 33.07 -25.25
CA LYS A 8 8.56 33.68 -24.86
C LYS A 8 8.68 33.61 -23.34
N PRO A 9 9.46 32.68 -22.80
CA PRO A 9 9.66 32.59 -21.36
C PRO A 9 10.48 33.80 -20.86
N VAL A 10 10.17 34.24 -19.65
CA VAL A 10 10.73 35.45 -19.03
C VAL A 10 11.22 35.14 -17.62
N ASP A 11 12.20 35.90 -17.18
CA ASP A 11 12.65 35.87 -15.79
C ASP A 11 11.56 36.47 -14.88
N SER A 12 11.43 35.92 -13.67
CA SER A 12 10.38 36.34 -12.72
C SER A 12 11.00 37.15 -11.58
N PRO A 13 10.38 38.28 -11.17
CA PRO A 13 10.70 38.89 -9.89
C PRO A 13 10.33 37.96 -8.74
N VAL A 14 11.07 38.05 -7.64
CA VAL A 14 10.66 37.43 -6.37
C VAL A 14 9.49 38.23 -5.81
N PHE A 15 8.36 37.56 -5.55
CA PHE A 15 7.23 38.19 -4.88
C PHE A 15 7.44 38.12 -3.37
N LEU A 16 7.74 39.26 -2.76
CA LEU A 16 8.05 39.34 -1.33
C LEU A 16 6.82 38.93 -0.52
N ARG A 17 6.98 37.86 0.27
CA ARG A 17 5.89 37.22 1.04
C ARG A 17 4.72 36.75 0.16
N GLY A 18 4.99 36.39 -1.10
CA GLY A 18 3.98 35.90 -2.05
C GLY A 18 3.02 36.97 -2.56
N ASN A 19 3.24 38.26 -2.28
CA ASN A 19 2.38 39.34 -2.76
C ASN A 19 2.77 39.77 -4.18
N PRO A 20 1.90 39.59 -5.21
CA PRO A 20 2.21 39.96 -6.59
C PRO A 20 2.50 41.46 -6.80
N GLY A 21 2.01 42.32 -5.91
CA GLY A 21 2.23 43.77 -5.93
C GLY A 21 3.56 44.20 -5.30
N ARG A 22 4.23 43.34 -4.51
CA ARG A 22 5.54 43.63 -3.91
C ARG A 22 6.64 42.84 -4.60
N ARG A 23 7.17 43.40 -5.68
CA ARG A 23 8.26 42.81 -6.46
C ARG A 23 9.61 43.12 -5.82
N GLY A 24 10.40 42.10 -5.57
CA GLY A 24 11.82 42.18 -5.26
C GLY A 24 12.66 41.92 -6.51
N ASP A 25 13.89 41.43 -6.30
CA ASP A 25 14.87 41.22 -7.36
C ASP A 25 14.38 40.22 -8.42
N VAL A 26 14.72 40.52 -9.67
CA VAL A 26 14.47 39.61 -10.80
C VAL A 26 15.45 38.45 -10.72
N GLN A 27 14.92 37.24 -10.64
CA GLN A 27 15.72 36.02 -10.64
C GLN A 27 15.80 35.48 -12.05
N LYS A 28 17.04 35.35 -12.53
CA LYS A 28 17.32 34.65 -13.78
C LYS A 28 16.83 33.21 -13.68
N ARG A 29 16.21 32.70 -14.74
CA ARG A 29 15.87 31.28 -14.83
C ARG A 29 17.14 30.43 -14.74
N ARG A 30 17.12 29.47 -13.83
CA ARG A 30 18.17 28.48 -13.57
C ARG A 30 17.55 27.32 -12.82
N LEU A 31 18.29 26.22 -12.69
CA LEU A 31 17.92 25.16 -11.75
C LEU A 31 17.91 25.71 -10.32
N PRO A 32 17.13 25.13 -9.40
CA PRO A 32 17.19 25.49 -7.99
C PRO A 32 18.64 25.45 -7.49
N VAL A 33 19.05 26.47 -6.74
CA VAL A 33 20.44 26.58 -6.22
C VAL A 33 20.79 25.39 -5.34
N VAL A 34 19.82 24.85 -4.61
CA VAL A 34 19.97 23.62 -3.82
C VAL A 34 20.32 22.38 -4.65
N LEU A 35 20.05 22.42 -5.96
CA LEU A 35 20.40 21.37 -6.93
C LEU A 35 21.59 21.78 -7.83
N GLY A 36 22.43 22.72 -7.37
CA GLY A 36 23.63 23.16 -8.08
C GLY A 36 23.46 24.44 -8.91
N GLY A 37 22.23 24.92 -9.13
CA GLY A 37 22.00 26.26 -9.67
C GLY A 37 22.40 26.49 -11.14
N ALA A 38 22.58 25.41 -11.91
CA ALA A 38 23.01 25.49 -13.30
C ALA A 38 22.07 26.37 -14.15
N GLU A 39 22.64 27.09 -15.12
CA GLU A 39 21.84 27.85 -16.08
C GLU A 39 20.98 26.90 -16.92
N VAL A 40 19.77 27.34 -17.25
CA VAL A 40 18.85 26.61 -18.12
C VAL A 40 18.81 27.26 -19.49
N ASP A 41 18.32 26.53 -20.50
CA ASP A 41 18.14 27.09 -21.83
C ASP A 41 17.20 28.30 -21.79
N ARG A 42 17.67 29.44 -22.31
CA ARG A 42 16.91 30.70 -22.32
C ARG A 42 15.70 30.63 -23.24
N GLY A 43 15.69 29.74 -24.22
CA GLY A 43 14.55 29.47 -25.11
C GLY A 43 13.44 28.63 -24.48
N SER A 44 13.71 27.95 -23.36
CA SER A 44 12.79 27.03 -22.70
C SER A 44 12.28 27.59 -21.37
N SER A 45 11.23 27.01 -20.79
CA SER A 45 10.79 27.38 -19.43
C SER A 45 11.75 26.92 -18.33
N GLY A 46 12.77 26.11 -18.66
CA GLY A 46 13.69 25.46 -17.73
C GLY A 46 13.15 24.19 -17.08
N ARG A 47 11.86 23.85 -17.29
CA ARG A 47 11.25 22.64 -16.70
C ARG A 47 11.82 21.35 -17.27
N LEU A 48 12.07 21.32 -18.58
CA LEU A 48 12.68 20.17 -19.24
C LEU A 48 14.15 19.99 -18.80
N ASP A 49 14.87 21.10 -18.65
CA ASP A 49 16.26 21.08 -18.17
C ASP A 49 16.33 20.54 -16.73
N LEU A 50 15.39 20.96 -15.87
CA LEU A 50 15.26 20.40 -14.52
C LEU A 50 14.93 18.90 -14.56
N ALA A 51 13.98 18.48 -15.41
CA ALA A 51 13.63 17.07 -15.53
C ALA A 51 14.83 16.22 -15.97
N ARG A 52 15.61 16.71 -16.95
CA ARG A 52 16.85 16.06 -17.42
C ARG A 52 17.91 16.00 -16.32
N ALA A 53 18.10 17.08 -15.56
CA ALA A 53 19.04 17.11 -14.44
C ALA A 53 18.67 16.12 -13.32
N ILE A 54 17.37 15.95 -13.04
CA ILE A 54 16.90 14.99 -12.04
C ILE A 54 17.28 13.56 -12.43
N VAL A 55 17.17 13.18 -13.71
CA VAL A 55 17.46 11.81 -14.18
C VAL A 55 18.83 11.67 -14.85
N ALA A 56 19.70 12.66 -14.67
CA ALA A 56 21.02 12.66 -15.29
C ALA A 56 21.88 11.51 -14.76
N ALA A 57 22.71 10.92 -15.63
CA ALA A 57 23.52 9.75 -15.29
C ALA A 57 24.57 10.04 -14.21
N ASP A 58 24.98 11.29 -14.05
CA ASP A 58 25.89 11.79 -13.03
C ASP A 58 25.20 12.17 -11.71
N ASN A 59 23.87 12.08 -11.64
CA ASN A 59 23.10 12.28 -10.41
C ASN A 59 22.78 10.93 -9.73
N PRO A 60 23.55 10.51 -8.71
CA PRO A 60 23.32 9.22 -8.04
C PRO A 60 22.12 9.24 -7.09
N LEU A 61 21.58 10.41 -6.73
CA LEU A 61 20.52 10.50 -5.71
C LEU A 61 19.19 9.95 -6.21
N THR A 62 18.78 10.33 -7.42
CA THR A 62 17.50 9.91 -7.99
C THR A 62 17.34 8.39 -8.05
N PRO A 63 18.29 7.61 -8.60
CA PRO A 63 18.16 6.16 -8.63
C PRO A 63 18.21 5.55 -7.22
N ARG A 64 19.06 6.04 -6.31
CA ARG A 64 19.10 5.56 -4.91
C ARG A 64 17.77 5.79 -4.19
N VAL A 65 17.20 6.99 -4.31
CA VAL A 65 15.90 7.34 -3.73
C VAL A 65 14.83 6.41 -4.27
N LEU A 66 14.75 6.24 -5.60
CA LEU A 66 13.75 5.40 -6.22
C LEU A 66 13.87 3.93 -5.80
N VAL A 67 15.09 3.37 -5.82
CA VAL A 67 15.34 2.00 -5.39
C VAL A 67 14.92 1.80 -3.94
N ASN A 68 15.30 2.72 -3.04
CA ASN A 68 14.90 2.65 -1.65
C ASN A 68 13.37 2.74 -1.48
N TRP A 69 12.69 3.59 -2.25
CA TRP A 69 11.24 3.69 -2.23
C TRP A 69 10.56 2.37 -2.64
N VAL A 70 11.02 1.74 -3.71
CA VAL A 70 10.49 0.45 -4.16
C VAL A 70 10.79 -0.65 -3.14
N TRP A 71 12.00 -0.65 -2.58
CA TRP A 71 12.39 -1.57 -1.51
C TRP A 71 11.47 -1.44 -0.29
N THR A 72 11.24 -0.21 0.20
CA THR A 72 10.34 0.06 1.33
C THR A 72 8.92 -0.45 1.08
N HIS A 73 8.40 -0.35 -0.14
CA HIS A 73 7.06 -0.84 -0.44
C HIS A 73 6.94 -2.37 -0.32
N HIS A 74 7.99 -3.09 -0.72
CA HIS A 74 8.08 -4.54 -0.61
C HIS A 74 8.33 -4.98 0.83
N PHE A 75 9.40 -4.50 1.45
CA PHE A 75 9.84 -4.99 2.75
C PHE A 75 9.19 -4.27 3.94
N GLY A 76 8.51 -3.13 3.73
CA GLY A 76 7.93 -2.31 4.81
C GLY A 76 8.92 -1.36 5.49
N ARG A 77 10.22 -1.59 5.33
CA ARG A 77 11.32 -0.72 5.78
C ARG A 77 12.28 -0.52 4.62
N GLY A 78 12.81 0.69 4.49
CA GLY A 78 13.83 1.02 3.49
C GLY A 78 15.21 0.53 3.89
N LEU A 79 16.12 0.47 2.92
CA LEU A 79 17.56 0.40 3.20
C LEU A 79 18.03 1.69 3.89
N VAL A 80 17.42 2.82 3.52
CA VAL A 80 17.45 4.08 4.27
C VAL A 80 16.06 4.27 4.87
N GLU A 81 15.96 4.35 6.19
CA GLU A 81 14.67 4.40 6.90
C GLU A 81 13.89 5.68 6.66
N THR A 82 14.60 6.76 6.29
CA THR A 82 14.05 8.05 5.92
C THR A 82 13.95 8.17 4.40
N PRO A 83 12.96 7.56 3.70
CA PRO A 83 12.89 7.58 2.25
C PRO A 83 12.71 8.99 1.66
N GLY A 84 12.29 9.96 2.48
CA GLY A 84 12.17 11.38 2.10
C GLY A 84 13.43 12.23 2.37
N ASP A 85 14.43 11.72 3.07
CA ASP A 85 15.65 12.47 3.41
C ASP A 85 16.90 11.60 3.26
N PHE A 86 17.65 11.87 2.18
CA PHE A 86 18.97 11.31 1.87
C PHE A 86 20.09 12.32 2.14
N GLY A 87 19.78 13.45 2.78
CA GLY A 87 20.73 14.48 3.14
C GLY A 87 21.44 14.18 4.45
N LEU A 88 22.18 15.17 4.96
CA LEU A 88 22.97 15.06 6.20
C LEU A 88 22.14 14.82 7.47
N ARG A 89 20.81 15.00 7.39
CA ARG A 89 19.86 14.75 8.47
C ARG A 89 19.14 13.41 8.34
N GLY A 90 19.28 12.74 7.20
CA GLY A 90 18.77 11.41 6.97
C GLY A 90 19.62 10.34 7.65
N GLU A 91 19.06 9.15 7.77
CA GLU A 91 19.80 8.01 8.30
C GLU A 91 20.77 7.43 7.27
N SER A 92 21.83 6.79 7.76
CA SER A 92 22.75 6.07 6.89
C SER A 92 22.09 4.78 6.37
N PRO A 93 22.35 4.37 5.12
CA PRO A 93 21.83 3.11 4.63
C PRO A 93 22.32 1.93 5.46
N SER A 94 21.44 0.98 5.79
CA SER A 94 21.79 -0.28 6.44
C SER A 94 22.75 -1.12 5.59
N HIS A 95 22.55 -1.10 4.27
CA HIS A 95 23.37 -1.80 3.28
C HIS A 95 23.77 -0.84 2.15
N PRO A 96 24.78 0.02 2.34
CA PRO A 96 25.15 1.03 1.37
C PRO A 96 25.64 0.43 0.05
N ALA A 97 26.43 -0.64 0.10
CA ALA A 97 26.92 -1.32 -1.09
C ALA A 97 25.79 -1.96 -1.92
N LEU A 98 24.77 -2.52 -1.25
CA LEU A 98 23.60 -3.08 -1.94
C LEU A 98 22.77 -1.98 -2.60
N LEU A 99 22.53 -0.88 -1.88
CA LEU A 99 21.79 0.26 -2.43
C LEU A 99 22.50 0.84 -3.66
N ASP A 100 23.83 0.94 -3.61
CA ASP A 100 24.64 1.45 -4.71
C ASP A 100 24.65 0.51 -5.91
N ASP A 101 24.81 -0.80 -5.69
CA ASP A 101 24.75 -1.81 -6.75
C ASP A 101 23.38 -1.80 -7.44
N LEU A 102 22.29 -1.86 -6.67
CA LEU A 102 20.93 -1.85 -7.23
C LEU A 102 20.61 -0.54 -7.94
N ALA A 103 21.02 0.61 -7.40
CA ALA A 103 20.81 1.91 -8.03
C ALA A 103 21.59 2.02 -9.35
N TYR A 104 22.83 1.54 -9.39
CA TYR A 104 23.64 1.50 -10.61
C TYR A 104 23.00 0.61 -11.67
N ARG A 105 22.70 -0.65 -11.33
CA ARG A 105 22.10 -1.62 -12.25
C ARG A 105 20.70 -1.22 -12.71
N PHE A 106 19.92 -0.55 -11.86
CA PHE A 106 18.62 0.01 -12.25
C PHE A 106 18.72 1.00 -13.42
N VAL A 107 19.80 1.79 -13.47
CA VAL A 107 20.06 2.74 -14.55
C VAL A 107 20.70 2.02 -15.75
N THR A 108 21.76 1.25 -15.54
CA THR A 108 22.58 0.69 -16.63
C THR A 108 21.98 -0.55 -17.30
N GLU A 109 21.41 -1.48 -16.52
CA GLU A 109 20.81 -2.72 -17.02
C GLU A 109 19.29 -2.57 -17.14
N GLY A 110 18.66 -1.97 -16.14
CA GLY A 110 17.22 -1.80 -16.05
C GLY A 110 16.66 -0.67 -16.91
N ASN A 111 17.50 0.29 -17.34
CA ASN A 111 17.10 1.48 -18.09
C ASN A 111 15.85 2.16 -17.47
N TRP A 112 15.89 2.40 -16.16
CA TRP A 112 14.79 3.01 -15.39
C TRP A 112 13.48 2.21 -15.35
N SER A 113 13.51 0.92 -15.72
CA SER A 113 12.33 0.05 -15.71
C SER A 113 11.96 -0.39 -14.30
N LEU A 114 10.85 0.14 -13.77
CA LEU A 114 10.29 -0.33 -12.50
C LEU A 114 10.02 -1.83 -12.54
N ARG A 115 9.55 -2.37 -13.66
CA ARG A 115 9.29 -3.81 -13.82
C ARG A 115 10.56 -4.63 -13.61
N TRP A 116 11.69 -4.16 -14.15
CA TRP A 116 12.98 -4.81 -13.93
C TRP A 116 13.35 -4.78 -12.44
N LEU A 117 13.24 -3.62 -11.80
CA LEU A 117 13.58 -3.47 -10.39
C LEU A 117 12.71 -4.32 -9.46
N HIS A 118 11.39 -4.34 -9.70
CA HIS A 118 10.46 -5.23 -9.00
C HIS A 118 10.91 -6.69 -9.13
N ARG A 119 11.28 -7.13 -10.34
CA ARG A 119 11.74 -8.50 -10.61
C ARG A 119 13.02 -8.84 -9.85
N GLU A 120 14.02 -7.96 -9.86
CA GLU A 120 15.28 -8.19 -9.12
C GLU A 120 15.02 -8.36 -7.62
N ILE A 121 14.16 -7.52 -7.04
CA ILE A 121 13.82 -7.58 -5.61
C ILE A 121 13.08 -8.88 -5.28
N VAL A 122 11.98 -9.19 -5.99
CA VAL A 122 11.12 -10.34 -5.64
C VAL A 122 11.74 -11.70 -5.97
N LEU A 123 12.76 -11.74 -6.82
CA LEU A 123 13.54 -12.97 -7.09
C LEU A 123 14.76 -13.13 -6.17
N SER A 124 15.07 -12.12 -5.35
CA SER A 124 16.19 -12.18 -4.41
C SER A 124 16.01 -13.28 -3.35
N GLN A 125 17.11 -13.66 -2.70
CA GLN A 125 17.04 -14.54 -1.52
C GLN A 125 16.39 -13.81 -0.33
N ALA A 126 16.64 -12.51 -0.18
CA ALA A 126 16.07 -11.69 0.89
C ALA A 126 14.53 -11.70 0.86
N TRP A 127 13.92 -11.57 -0.32
CA TRP A 127 12.46 -11.64 -0.47
C TRP A 127 11.87 -13.01 -0.14
N ARG A 128 12.64 -14.09 -0.34
CA ARG A 128 12.19 -15.48 -0.14
C ARG A 128 12.44 -16.00 1.28
N GLN A 129 12.93 -15.16 2.19
CA GLN A 129 13.12 -15.55 3.58
C GLN A 129 11.79 -15.85 4.27
N SER A 130 11.83 -16.69 5.30
CA SER A 130 10.67 -16.93 6.16
C SER A 130 10.50 -15.81 7.18
N SER A 131 9.27 -15.53 7.60
CA SER A 131 8.97 -14.65 8.74
C SER A 131 9.25 -15.29 10.11
N PHE A 132 9.57 -16.59 10.14
CA PHE A 132 9.89 -17.31 11.37
C PHE A 132 11.19 -16.79 11.98
N ALA A 133 11.08 -16.15 13.15
CA ALA A 133 12.22 -15.62 13.88
C ALA A 133 12.83 -16.71 14.78
N GLN A 134 14.01 -17.21 14.43
CA GLN A 134 14.78 -18.06 15.34
C GLN A 134 15.30 -17.25 16.54
N PRO A 135 15.40 -17.84 17.75
CA PRO A 135 15.84 -17.12 18.95
C PRO A 135 17.20 -16.42 18.79
N GLU A 136 18.15 -17.06 18.10
CA GLU A 136 19.48 -16.49 17.86
C GLU A 136 19.43 -15.26 16.94
N THR A 137 18.63 -15.33 15.87
CA THR A 137 18.44 -14.21 14.94
C THR A 137 17.76 -13.04 15.64
N LEU A 138 16.74 -13.32 16.44
CA LEU A 138 16.01 -12.30 17.20
C LEU A 138 16.90 -11.61 18.24
N ALA A 139 17.83 -12.36 18.86
CA ALA A 139 18.77 -11.80 19.83
C ALA A 139 19.82 -10.87 19.18
N ARG A 140 20.20 -11.14 17.93
CA ARG A 140 21.19 -10.33 17.19
C ARG A 140 20.59 -9.13 16.46
N ASP A 141 19.38 -9.30 15.93
CA ASP A 141 18.68 -8.28 15.13
C ASP A 141 17.18 -8.26 15.49
N PRO A 142 16.83 -7.74 16.69
CA PRO A 142 15.46 -7.73 17.17
C PRO A 142 14.54 -6.91 16.25
N ASP A 143 15.04 -5.80 15.70
CA ASP A 143 14.27 -4.88 14.84
C ASP A 143 14.27 -5.27 13.36
N ASN A 144 14.92 -6.37 13.00
CA ASN A 144 15.08 -6.83 11.61
C ASN A 144 15.72 -5.78 10.68
N HIS A 145 16.63 -4.96 11.19
CA HIS A 145 17.31 -3.91 10.44
C HIS A 145 18.21 -4.51 9.33
N LEU A 146 18.69 -5.74 9.54
CA LEU A 146 19.55 -6.44 8.58
C LEU A 146 18.78 -7.32 7.59
N PHE A 147 17.43 -7.28 7.60
CA PHE A 147 16.58 -8.12 6.76
C PHE A 147 16.99 -9.61 6.86
N SER A 148 17.10 -10.08 8.11
CA SER A 148 17.47 -11.46 8.45
C SER A 148 16.29 -12.43 8.39
N ARG A 149 15.06 -11.89 8.33
CA ARG A 149 13.79 -12.60 8.16
C ARG A 149 12.81 -11.76 7.35
N ALA A 150 11.76 -12.39 6.82
CA ALA A 150 10.65 -11.64 6.23
C ALA A 150 9.90 -10.84 7.30
N GLN A 151 9.54 -9.60 6.97
CA GLN A 151 8.80 -8.73 7.87
C GLN A 151 7.30 -8.97 7.70
N ARG A 152 6.67 -9.48 8.76
CA ARG A 152 5.20 -9.53 8.82
C ARG A 152 4.66 -8.11 8.79
N ARG A 153 3.80 -7.84 7.82
CA ARG A 153 3.25 -6.52 7.54
C ARG A 153 1.74 -6.57 7.58
N ARG A 154 1.14 -5.61 8.28
CA ARG A 154 -0.31 -5.43 8.21
C ARG A 154 -0.70 -4.82 6.87
N LEU A 155 -1.82 -5.27 6.32
CA LEU A 155 -2.45 -4.61 5.17
C LEU A 155 -2.83 -3.16 5.52
N SER A 156 -2.62 -2.25 4.58
CA SER A 156 -3.17 -0.90 4.68
C SER A 156 -4.69 -0.93 4.52
N TRP A 157 -5.38 0.16 4.88
CA TRP A 157 -6.82 0.29 4.62
C TRP A 157 -7.22 -0.11 3.20
N GLU A 158 -6.49 0.40 2.19
CA GLU A 158 -6.79 0.16 0.78
C GLU A 158 -6.63 -1.30 0.40
N ALA A 159 -5.53 -1.93 0.83
CA ALA A 159 -5.28 -3.34 0.56
C ALA A 159 -6.26 -4.25 1.32
N TRP A 160 -6.54 -3.93 2.59
CA TRP A 160 -7.49 -4.69 3.41
C TRP A 160 -8.91 -4.60 2.83
N ARG A 161 -9.38 -3.40 2.50
CA ARG A 161 -10.70 -3.19 1.85
C ARG A 161 -10.76 -3.92 0.51
N ASP A 162 -9.75 -3.79 -0.35
CA ASP A 162 -9.74 -4.48 -1.64
C ASP A 162 -9.74 -6.01 -1.46
N SER A 163 -9.03 -6.55 -0.46
CA SER A 163 -9.07 -7.97 -0.11
C SER A 163 -10.47 -8.43 0.31
N LEU A 164 -11.21 -7.64 1.09
CA LEU A 164 -12.61 -7.95 1.43
C LEU A 164 -13.47 -8.13 0.17
N LEU A 165 -13.29 -7.25 -0.83
CA LEU A 165 -14.04 -7.30 -2.10
C LEU A 165 -13.62 -8.48 -2.98
N VAL A 166 -12.34 -8.83 -2.99
CA VAL A 166 -11.84 -10.03 -3.67
C VAL A 166 -12.46 -11.28 -3.05
N SER A 167 -12.50 -11.38 -1.72
CA SER A 167 -13.12 -12.50 -1.03
C SER A 167 -14.61 -12.62 -1.33
N ALA A 168 -15.33 -11.50 -1.33
CA ALA A 168 -16.74 -11.47 -1.72
C ALA A 168 -16.97 -11.76 -3.21
N GLY A 169 -15.95 -11.65 -4.06
CA GLY A 169 -16.07 -11.78 -5.52
C GLY A 169 -16.76 -10.58 -6.16
N THR A 170 -16.80 -9.44 -5.48
CA THR A 170 -17.47 -8.21 -5.93
C THR A 170 -16.51 -7.19 -6.52
N LEU A 171 -15.20 -7.39 -6.37
CA LEU A 171 -14.20 -6.48 -6.91
C LEU A 171 -14.27 -6.45 -8.45
N THR A 172 -14.65 -5.31 -9.01
CA THR A 172 -14.58 -5.02 -10.44
C THR A 172 -13.20 -4.47 -10.79
N PRO A 173 -12.42 -5.15 -11.66
CA PRO A 173 -11.08 -4.72 -12.03
C PRO A 173 -11.09 -3.56 -13.05
N ASP A 174 -12.21 -2.85 -13.22
CA ASP A 174 -12.33 -1.80 -14.23
C ASP A 174 -11.23 -0.74 -14.04
N VAL A 175 -10.55 -0.44 -15.15
CA VAL A 175 -9.37 0.41 -15.23
C VAL A 175 -9.77 1.88 -15.49
N ARG A 176 -11.07 2.15 -15.76
CA ARG A 176 -11.52 3.50 -16.09
C ARG A 176 -11.67 4.39 -14.86
N GLY A 177 -11.12 5.60 -14.99
CA GLY A 177 -11.40 6.73 -14.11
C GLY A 177 -12.89 7.12 -14.15
N GLY A 178 -13.32 7.84 -13.12
CA GLY A 178 -14.70 8.31 -12.95
C GLY A 178 -14.84 9.00 -11.59
N PRO A 179 -16.01 9.57 -11.26
CA PRO A 179 -16.24 10.11 -9.93
C PRO A 179 -15.98 9.03 -8.88
N GLY A 180 -15.35 9.42 -7.78
CA GLY A 180 -15.09 8.50 -6.69
C GLY A 180 -16.39 8.10 -6.00
N GLY A 181 -16.45 6.86 -5.51
CA GLY A 181 -17.51 6.41 -4.59
C GLY A 181 -17.10 6.57 -3.13
N ASP A 182 -18.08 6.59 -2.21
CA ASP A 182 -17.81 6.56 -0.78
C ASP A 182 -17.09 5.24 -0.41
N PRO A 183 -15.90 5.28 0.22
CA PRO A 183 -15.16 4.07 0.59
C PRO A 183 -15.88 3.17 1.61
N LEU A 184 -16.91 3.67 2.30
CA LEU A 184 -17.64 2.97 3.37
C LEU A 184 -19.03 2.48 2.99
N ASP A 185 -19.62 3.00 1.90
CA ASP A 185 -20.95 2.58 1.46
C ASP A 185 -20.90 1.18 0.83
N ALA A 186 -21.28 0.17 1.62
CA ALA A 186 -21.36 -1.25 1.25
C ALA A 186 -22.06 -1.54 -0.09
N LYS A 187 -22.98 -0.68 -0.54
CA LYS A 187 -23.71 -0.86 -1.80
C LYS A 187 -22.89 -0.43 -3.03
N GLN A 188 -21.85 0.38 -2.83
CA GLN A 188 -20.99 0.92 -3.90
C GLN A 188 -19.58 0.31 -3.91
N LEU A 189 -19.31 -0.69 -3.07
CA LEU A 189 -17.99 -1.29 -2.92
C LEU A 189 -17.73 -2.41 -3.92
N THR A 190 -17.78 -2.08 -5.20
CA THR A 190 -17.26 -2.99 -6.23
C THR A 190 -15.91 -2.51 -6.74
N ARG A 191 -15.62 -1.21 -6.66
CA ARG A 191 -14.39 -0.63 -7.21
C ARG A 191 -13.22 -0.70 -6.23
N ARG A 192 -12.01 -0.80 -6.78
CA ARG A 192 -10.74 -0.69 -6.04
C ARG A 192 -10.71 0.60 -5.22
N THR A 193 -10.14 0.53 -4.03
CA THR A 193 -10.05 1.66 -3.08
C THR A 193 -9.30 2.85 -3.68
N LEU A 194 -8.40 2.60 -4.64
CA LEU A 194 -7.73 3.66 -5.43
C LEU A 194 -8.69 4.65 -6.10
N TYR A 195 -9.91 4.21 -6.41
CA TYR A 195 -10.92 5.02 -7.09
C TYR A 195 -12.01 5.56 -6.16
N THR A 196 -11.81 5.53 -4.84
CA THR A 196 -12.72 6.18 -3.89
C THR A 196 -12.35 7.64 -3.72
N TRP A 197 -13.32 8.49 -3.36
CA TRP A 197 -13.01 9.87 -2.98
C TRP A 197 -12.74 9.95 -1.47
N LEU A 198 -12.05 11.02 -1.06
CA LEU A 198 -11.82 11.35 0.34
C LEU A 198 -12.02 12.84 0.51
N ASP A 199 -12.91 13.24 1.43
CA ASP A 199 -12.95 14.63 1.88
C ASP A 199 -11.69 14.92 2.69
N ARG A 200 -10.95 15.97 2.30
CA ARG A 200 -9.77 16.38 3.06
C ARG A 200 -10.13 17.01 4.40
N GLN A 201 -11.30 17.65 4.49
CA GLN A 201 -11.78 18.32 5.69
C GLN A 201 -12.54 17.36 6.62
N ASP A 202 -13.14 16.30 6.08
CA ASP A 202 -13.90 15.30 6.84
C ASP A 202 -13.48 13.86 6.49
N VAL A 203 -12.26 13.51 6.90
CA VAL A 203 -11.77 12.14 6.77
C VAL A 203 -12.59 11.22 7.69
N PRO A 204 -13.15 10.09 7.23
CA PRO A 204 -13.91 9.22 8.13
C PRO A 204 -13.04 8.58 9.22
N GLY A 205 -13.59 8.47 10.43
CA GLY A 205 -12.85 7.98 11.61
C GLY A 205 -12.32 6.55 11.47
N ILE A 206 -13.05 5.67 10.80
CA ILE A 206 -12.60 4.31 10.51
C ILE A 206 -11.33 4.29 9.65
N LEU A 207 -11.19 5.17 8.65
CA LEU A 207 -9.97 5.23 7.84
C LEU A 207 -8.78 5.69 8.68
N ARG A 208 -8.98 6.69 9.56
CA ARG A 208 -7.92 7.14 10.50
C ARG A 208 -7.45 6.01 11.42
N THR A 209 -8.35 5.16 11.88
CA THR A 209 -8.03 3.98 12.70
C THR A 209 -7.12 2.99 11.96
N PHE A 210 -7.10 2.98 10.62
CA PHE A 210 -6.23 2.15 9.80
C PHE A 210 -5.02 2.92 9.24
N ASP A 211 -4.61 3.99 9.91
CA ASP A 211 -3.39 4.75 9.64
C ASP A 211 -3.27 5.23 8.17
N ILE A 212 -4.37 5.69 7.57
CA ILE A 212 -4.30 6.29 6.22
C ILE A 212 -3.38 7.51 6.21
N ALA A 213 -2.77 7.79 5.06
CA ALA A 213 -1.99 9.00 4.89
C ALA A 213 -2.88 10.24 5.05
N SER A 214 -2.38 11.24 5.78
CA SER A 214 -3.01 12.54 5.86
C SER A 214 -3.15 13.14 4.45
N PRO A 215 -4.34 13.63 4.06
CA PRO A 215 -4.51 14.25 2.75
C PRO A 215 -3.94 15.68 2.66
N ASP A 216 -3.56 16.27 3.80
CA ASP A 216 -3.09 17.65 3.89
C ASP A 216 -1.57 17.79 3.93
N THR A 217 -0.86 16.69 4.20
CA THR A 217 0.59 16.69 4.38
C THR A 217 1.26 15.61 3.54
N ALA A 218 2.53 15.83 3.19
CA ALA A 218 3.32 14.81 2.52
C ALA A 218 3.68 13.71 3.54
N VAL A 219 3.21 12.48 3.29
CA VAL A 219 3.49 11.31 4.13
C VAL A 219 4.43 10.39 3.36
N HIS A 220 5.67 10.27 3.83
CA HIS A 220 6.66 9.39 3.21
C HIS A 220 6.55 7.94 3.71
N VAL A 221 6.34 7.78 5.01
CA VAL A 221 6.10 6.48 5.67
C VAL A 221 4.85 6.63 6.51
N ARG A 222 3.90 5.71 6.37
CA ARG A 222 2.70 5.69 7.21
C ARG A 222 3.06 5.07 8.56
N PRO A 223 2.60 5.63 9.68
CA PRO A 223 2.69 4.93 10.95
C PRO A 223 1.89 3.63 10.85
N GLN A 224 2.33 2.60 11.56
CA GLN A 224 1.56 1.36 11.70
C GLN A 224 1.24 1.18 13.17
N THR A 225 -0.05 1.25 13.50
CA THR A 225 -0.53 1.03 14.86
C THR A 225 -1.33 -0.26 14.92
N THR A 226 -1.20 -0.99 16.04
CA THR A 226 -2.03 -2.16 16.35
C THR A 226 -2.91 -1.79 17.53
N VAL A 227 -4.10 -1.28 17.24
CA VAL A 227 -5.03 -0.80 18.28
C VAL A 227 -6.30 -1.66 18.30
N PRO A 228 -6.90 -1.91 19.48
CA PRO A 228 -8.11 -2.75 19.60
C PRO A 228 -9.27 -2.30 18.71
N GLN A 229 -9.38 -1.00 18.43
CA GLN A 229 -10.43 -0.43 17.58
C GLN A 229 -10.41 -1.01 16.16
N GLN A 230 -9.24 -1.39 15.63
CA GLN A 230 -9.12 -2.01 14.31
C GLN A 230 -9.75 -3.41 14.30
N GLY A 231 -9.52 -4.20 15.36
CA GLY A 231 -10.17 -5.49 15.56
C GLY A 231 -11.68 -5.34 15.73
N LEU A 232 -12.13 -4.33 16.48
CA LEU A 232 -13.55 -4.03 16.62
C LEU A 232 -14.20 -3.63 15.30
N VAL A 233 -13.49 -2.92 14.42
CA VAL A 233 -13.95 -2.65 13.06
C VAL A 233 -14.12 -3.94 12.26
N ALA A 234 -13.14 -4.85 12.29
CA ALA A 234 -13.24 -6.14 11.63
C ALA A 234 -14.45 -6.97 12.12
N LEU A 235 -14.79 -6.87 13.41
CA LEU A 235 -15.88 -7.62 14.01
C LEU A 235 -17.27 -6.95 13.89
N ASN A 236 -17.34 -5.64 13.70
CA ASN A 236 -18.63 -4.93 13.85
C ASN A 236 -18.96 -3.97 12.70
N ALA A 237 -18.01 -3.64 11.82
CA ALA A 237 -18.29 -2.67 10.77
C ALA A 237 -19.36 -3.19 9.80
N PRO A 238 -20.37 -2.38 9.44
CA PRO A 238 -21.41 -2.77 8.49
C PRO A 238 -20.85 -3.30 7.17
N LEU A 239 -19.74 -2.72 6.72
CA LEU A 239 -18.96 -3.20 5.58
C LEU A 239 -18.58 -4.68 5.72
N VAL A 240 -17.93 -5.07 6.81
CA VAL A 240 -17.44 -6.45 7.00
C VAL A 240 -18.60 -7.42 7.14
N VAL A 241 -19.68 -7.02 7.83
CA VAL A 241 -20.90 -7.84 7.94
C VAL A 241 -21.52 -8.08 6.56
N ALA A 242 -21.61 -7.05 5.70
CA ALA A 242 -22.14 -7.18 4.35
C ALA A 242 -21.27 -8.11 3.49
N VAL A 243 -19.94 -7.94 3.55
CA VAL A 243 -18.97 -8.82 2.87
C VAL A 243 -19.08 -10.26 3.36
N ALA A 244 -19.19 -10.49 4.67
CA ALA A 244 -19.33 -11.83 5.23
C ALA A 244 -20.59 -12.55 4.73
N LYS A 245 -21.73 -11.83 4.60
CA LYS A 245 -22.94 -12.35 3.98
C LYS A 245 -22.72 -12.73 2.50
N GLN A 246 -22.03 -11.86 1.73
CA GLN A 246 -21.72 -12.11 0.32
C GLN A 246 -20.79 -13.31 0.13
N VAL A 247 -19.71 -13.39 0.92
CA VAL A 247 -18.77 -14.53 0.92
C VAL A 247 -19.49 -15.83 1.25
N ALA A 248 -20.35 -15.83 2.27
CA ALA A 248 -21.11 -17.01 2.66
C ALA A 248 -22.08 -17.48 1.56
N ALA A 249 -22.74 -16.54 0.86
CA ALA A 249 -23.62 -16.84 -0.28
C ALA A 249 -22.81 -17.37 -1.47
N ARG A 250 -21.70 -16.73 -1.81
CA ARG A 250 -20.76 -17.16 -2.86
C ARG A 250 -20.26 -18.58 -2.63
N SER A 251 -19.84 -18.89 -1.39
CA SER A 251 -19.37 -20.25 -1.05
C SER A 251 -20.44 -21.33 -1.26
N ALA A 252 -21.72 -21.01 -1.07
CA ALA A 252 -22.82 -21.94 -1.31
C ALA A 252 -23.02 -22.18 -2.82
N GLN A 253 -23.00 -21.09 -3.60
CA GLN A 253 -23.14 -21.14 -5.05
C GLN A 253 -22.00 -21.92 -5.72
N GLU A 254 -20.75 -21.62 -5.34
CA GLU A 254 -19.56 -22.27 -5.90
C GLU A 254 -19.41 -23.74 -5.47
N ALA A 255 -19.87 -24.10 -4.27
CA ALA A 255 -19.85 -25.49 -3.82
C ALA A 255 -20.93 -26.34 -4.53
N GLY A 256 -22.09 -25.75 -4.84
CA GLY A 256 -23.23 -26.42 -5.46
C GLY A 256 -24.18 -27.06 -4.44
N GLU A 257 -25.48 -27.12 -4.78
CA GLU A 257 -26.56 -27.50 -3.83
C GLU A 257 -26.45 -28.94 -3.28
N ALA A 258 -25.79 -29.84 -4.01
CA ALA A 258 -25.60 -31.25 -3.62
C ALA A 258 -24.22 -31.52 -2.96
N SER A 259 -23.46 -30.48 -2.63
CA SER A 259 -22.09 -30.63 -2.14
C SER A 259 -22.02 -30.85 -0.62
N SER A 260 -21.02 -31.63 -0.20
CA SER A 260 -20.79 -31.87 1.23
C SER A 260 -20.43 -30.57 1.97
N THR A 261 -20.77 -30.49 3.27
CA THR A 261 -20.33 -29.38 4.14
C THR A 261 -18.82 -29.16 4.07
N SER A 262 -18.03 -30.23 3.90
CA SER A 262 -16.57 -30.15 3.74
C SER A 262 -16.15 -29.40 2.48
N THR A 263 -16.87 -29.61 1.38
CA THR A 263 -16.63 -28.94 0.11
C THR A 263 -16.89 -27.46 0.27
N ARG A 264 -18.03 -27.07 0.86
CA ARG A 264 -18.36 -25.67 1.11
C ARG A 264 -17.37 -24.99 2.06
N LEU A 265 -16.91 -25.67 3.11
CA LEU A 265 -15.84 -25.16 3.98
C LEU A 265 -14.55 -24.92 3.20
N THR A 266 -14.16 -25.84 2.32
CA THR A 266 -12.96 -25.68 1.49
C THR A 266 -13.08 -24.48 0.56
N THR A 267 -14.24 -24.30 -0.08
CA THR A 267 -14.52 -23.12 -0.94
C THR A 267 -14.48 -21.82 -0.15
N LEU A 268 -15.08 -21.80 1.06
CA LEU A 268 -15.06 -20.64 1.95
C LEU A 268 -13.62 -20.24 2.34
N TRP A 269 -12.80 -21.20 2.75
CA TRP A 269 -11.39 -20.95 3.10
C TRP A 269 -10.58 -20.45 1.91
N ARG A 270 -10.79 -21.00 0.72
CA ARG A 270 -10.10 -20.52 -0.49
C ARG A 270 -10.52 -19.11 -0.87
N ALA A 271 -11.80 -18.75 -0.71
CA ALA A 271 -12.28 -17.42 -1.00
C ALA A 271 -11.68 -16.36 -0.06
N VAL A 272 -11.48 -16.69 1.23
CA VAL A 272 -10.98 -15.74 2.23
C VAL A 272 -9.46 -15.78 2.38
N LEU A 273 -8.87 -16.97 2.53
CA LEU A 273 -7.47 -17.19 2.89
C LEU A 273 -6.62 -17.78 1.77
N ALA A 274 -7.18 -17.99 0.57
CA ALA A 274 -6.49 -18.54 -0.61
C ALA A 274 -5.79 -19.91 -0.39
N ARG A 275 -6.20 -20.67 0.63
CA ARG A 275 -5.69 -22.02 0.92
C ARG A 275 -6.81 -22.98 1.33
N ASN A 276 -6.48 -24.25 1.48
CA ASN A 276 -7.39 -25.23 2.08
C ASN A 276 -7.40 -25.10 3.61
N PRO A 277 -8.52 -25.42 4.28
CA PRO A 277 -8.55 -25.58 5.72
C PRO A 277 -7.75 -26.83 6.12
N THR A 278 -7.00 -26.72 7.21
CA THR A 278 -6.36 -27.86 7.88
C THR A 278 -7.41 -28.77 8.51
N ASP A 279 -7.03 -30.02 8.83
CA ASP A 279 -7.95 -30.99 9.45
C ASP A 279 -8.55 -30.46 10.77
N ARG A 280 -7.72 -29.79 11.58
CA ARG A 280 -8.15 -29.18 12.84
C ARG A 280 -9.17 -28.07 12.61
N GLU A 281 -8.93 -27.19 11.64
CA GLU A 281 -9.86 -26.11 11.29
C GLU A 281 -11.18 -26.67 10.76
N GLN A 282 -11.15 -27.73 9.95
CA GLN A 282 -12.36 -28.39 9.47
C GLN A 282 -13.20 -28.97 10.63
N VAL A 283 -12.55 -29.65 11.58
CA VAL A 283 -13.25 -30.22 12.76
C VAL A 283 -13.88 -29.11 13.58
N MET A 284 -13.14 -28.03 13.87
CA MET A 284 -13.66 -26.89 14.64
C MET A 284 -14.83 -26.20 13.94
N ALA A 285 -14.72 -25.95 12.62
CA ALA A 285 -15.76 -25.30 11.84
C ALA A 285 -17.04 -26.15 11.79
N ARG A 286 -16.92 -27.47 11.61
CA ARG A 286 -18.07 -28.38 11.61
C ARG A 286 -18.75 -28.43 12.98
N ALA A 287 -17.97 -28.54 14.06
CA ALA A 287 -18.52 -28.53 15.41
C ALA A 287 -19.30 -27.25 15.68
N TRP A 288 -18.76 -26.10 15.27
CA TRP A 288 -19.41 -24.81 15.40
C TRP A 288 -20.70 -24.70 14.57
N LEU A 289 -20.68 -25.15 13.30
CA LEU A 289 -21.86 -25.18 12.43
C LEU A 289 -22.98 -26.07 13.00
N ASN A 290 -22.63 -27.23 13.56
CA ASN A 290 -23.60 -28.15 14.16
C ASN A 290 -24.23 -27.55 15.43
N ALA A 291 -23.46 -26.82 16.23
CA ALA A 291 -23.95 -26.17 17.44
C ALA A 291 -24.88 -24.97 17.16
N HIS A 292 -24.77 -24.33 15.98
CA HIS A 292 -25.48 -23.10 15.64
C HIS A 292 -26.39 -23.25 14.40
N GLY A 293 -26.69 -24.48 13.99
CA GLY A 293 -27.54 -24.77 12.83
C GLY A 293 -28.95 -24.18 12.93
N ASP A 294 -29.48 -24.09 14.16
CA ASP A 294 -30.81 -23.51 14.50
C ASP A 294 -30.73 -22.06 15.00
N SER A 295 -29.68 -21.31 14.60
CA SER A 295 -29.50 -19.91 15.02
C SER A 295 -30.76 -19.07 14.76
N THR A 296 -31.26 -18.44 15.83
CA THR A 296 -32.48 -17.59 15.88
C THR A 296 -32.31 -16.20 15.28
N LEU A 297 -31.12 -15.84 14.75
CA LEU A 297 -30.86 -14.57 14.08
C LEU A 297 -31.17 -14.68 12.58
N PRO A 298 -32.30 -14.14 12.09
CA PRO A 298 -32.78 -14.41 10.72
C PRO A 298 -31.86 -13.84 9.63
N GLU A 299 -31.13 -12.77 9.93
CA GLU A 299 -30.34 -12.03 8.93
C GLU A 299 -28.84 -12.35 8.94
N PHE A 300 -28.30 -13.03 9.96
CA PHE A 300 -26.87 -13.31 10.10
C PHE A 300 -26.65 -14.70 10.69
N GLY A 301 -26.98 -15.71 9.87
CA GLY A 301 -26.88 -17.12 10.24
C GLY A 301 -25.45 -17.63 10.40
N PRO A 302 -25.26 -18.95 10.57
CA PRO A 302 -23.97 -19.49 10.97
C PRO A 302 -22.88 -19.31 9.89
N TRP A 303 -23.21 -19.50 8.61
CA TRP A 303 -22.21 -19.34 7.54
C TRP A 303 -21.64 -17.92 7.43
N PRO A 304 -22.45 -16.83 7.44
CA PRO A 304 -21.94 -15.47 7.54
C PRO A 304 -21.07 -15.19 8.77
N GLN A 305 -21.44 -15.69 9.94
CA GLN A 305 -20.63 -15.53 11.16
C GLN A 305 -19.26 -16.23 11.04
N LEU A 306 -19.23 -17.44 10.47
CA LEU A 306 -17.98 -18.16 10.20
C LEU A 306 -17.11 -17.39 9.19
N ALA A 307 -17.71 -16.87 8.11
CA ALA A 307 -17.01 -16.03 7.14
C ALA A 307 -16.43 -14.77 7.81
N GLN A 308 -17.20 -14.11 8.67
CA GLN A 308 -16.74 -12.95 9.44
C GLN A 308 -15.56 -13.30 10.35
N ALA A 309 -15.61 -14.44 11.04
CA ALA A 309 -14.51 -14.89 11.89
C ALA A 309 -13.21 -15.07 11.07
N LEU A 310 -13.30 -15.63 9.86
CA LEU A 310 -12.16 -15.77 8.95
C LEU A 310 -11.61 -14.41 8.50
N LEU A 311 -12.47 -13.47 8.11
CA LEU A 311 -12.09 -12.11 7.71
C LEU A 311 -11.45 -11.31 8.86
N ALA A 312 -11.75 -11.68 10.11
CA ALA A 312 -11.18 -11.07 11.31
C ALA A 312 -9.86 -11.70 11.77
N THR A 313 -9.39 -12.78 11.13
CA THR A 313 -8.12 -13.43 11.50
C THR A 313 -6.90 -12.56 11.18
N ALA A 314 -5.81 -12.81 11.92
CA ALA A 314 -4.51 -12.20 11.60
C ALA A 314 -4.00 -12.64 10.22
N GLU A 315 -4.28 -13.88 9.80
CA GLU A 315 -3.89 -14.39 8.47
C GLU A 315 -4.53 -13.59 7.33
N PHE A 316 -5.75 -13.09 7.51
CA PHE A 316 -6.39 -12.21 6.53
C PHE A 316 -5.84 -10.78 6.55
N GLN A 317 -5.42 -10.29 7.71
CA GLN A 317 -5.02 -8.89 7.91
C GLN A 317 -3.54 -8.61 7.71
N TYR A 318 -2.69 -9.65 7.67
CA TYR A 318 -1.25 -9.54 7.57
C TYR A 318 -0.70 -10.35 6.40
N VAL A 319 0.43 -9.92 5.87
CA VAL A 319 1.24 -10.61 4.85
C VAL A 319 2.61 -10.89 5.48
N ASP A 320 3.12 -12.09 5.30
CA ASP A 320 4.44 -12.51 5.80
C ASP A 320 5.17 -13.50 4.89
#